data_AF-A0A381I7Y2-F1
#
_entry.id   AF-A0A381I7Y2-F1
#
_cell.length_a   1.000
_cell.length_b   1.000
_cell.length_c   1.000
_cell.angle_alpha   90.00
_cell.angle_beta   90.00
_cell.angle_gamma   90.00
#
_symmetry.space_group_name_H-M   'P 1'
#
loop_
_entity.id
_entity.type
_entity.pdbx_description
1 polymer ?
#
loop_
_entity_poly.entity_id
_entity_poly.type
_entity_poly.pdbx_seq_one_letter_code
_entity_poly.pdbx_strand_id
1 'polypeptide(L)'
;MEEQRLEYEKNIAEKHNIDGRLKTAKEQYKDQKSTLNKLLAENKFESIYAVKRALLDTDAVKKLIEEILEHEEEQKLLSFKIKSSKEKLNGRSIKKEYFEQLKDEIYNLKVEIGNISKDIGANQNQLITLKDSLDKINDFNKQLKVVEHNVDLLEELDKCVQGNKFVEYVSTNQLKYIALEASKRLDGITKGRYALEIDSTLNFVMRDNFNGGERRSIDTLSGGETFLTSLSLALALSSQIQLKGSAPLEFFFLDEGFGSLDSELLEIVIESLERLHSNNLSVGIISHVEELKNRVPVKLLVSSSEAGIGSKVKIEYS
;
A
#
# COMPACT_ATOMS: atom_id res chain seq x y z
N MET A 1 -110.98 27.14 100.28
CA MET A 1 -111.85 26.75 99.13
C MET A 1 -111.33 27.25 97.79
N GLU A 2 -110.61 28.38 97.71
CA GLU A 2 -110.05 28.88 96.43
C GLU A 2 -108.84 28.10 95.90
N GLU A 3 -107.90 27.66 96.75
CA GLU A 3 -106.73 26.89 96.30
C GLU A 3 -107.11 25.56 95.62
N GLN A 4 -108.11 24.85 96.16
CA GLN A 4 -108.63 23.61 95.55
C GLN A 4 -109.31 23.85 94.19
N ARG A 5 -109.82 25.06 93.94
CA ARG A 5 -110.49 25.42 92.67
C ARG A 5 -109.47 25.74 91.58
N LEU A 6 -108.40 26.46 91.94
CA LEU A 6 -107.30 26.80 91.04
C LEU A 6 -106.50 25.56 90.63
N GLU A 7 -106.30 24.62 91.57
CA GLU A 7 -105.64 23.34 91.29
C GLU A 7 -106.50 22.41 90.43
N TYR A 8 -107.82 22.44 90.60
CA TYR A 8 -108.76 21.71 89.74
C TYR A 8 -108.78 22.24 88.30
N GLU A 9 -108.79 23.56 88.11
CA GLU A 9 -108.73 24.17 86.76
C GLU A 9 -107.39 23.92 86.06
N LYS A 10 -106.26 23.96 86.80
CA LYS A 10 -104.94 23.67 86.23
C LYS A 10 -104.80 22.21 85.80
N ASN A 11 -105.31 21.27 86.60
CA ASN A 11 -105.35 19.85 86.25
C ASN A 11 -106.27 19.57 85.05
N ILE A 12 -107.37 20.32 84.88
CA ILE A 12 -108.24 20.21 83.69
C ILE A 12 -107.53 20.70 82.43
N ALA A 13 -106.79 21.82 82.52
CA ALA A 13 -106.04 22.35 81.39
C ALA A 13 -104.89 21.43 80.95
N GLU A 14 -104.14 20.85 81.90
CA GLU A 14 -103.11 19.84 81.60
C GLU A 14 -103.73 18.57 81.00
N LYS A 15 -104.86 18.10 81.53
CA LYS A 15 -105.61 16.97 80.96
C LYS A 15 -106.03 17.25 79.52
N HIS A 16 -106.56 18.43 79.23
CA HIS A 16 -106.94 18.81 77.86
C HIS A 16 -105.75 18.90 76.90
N ASN A 17 -104.59 19.38 77.34
CA ASN A 17 -103.38 19.44 76.51
C ASN A 17 -102.81 18.03 76.23
N ILE A 18 -102.76 17.18 77.26
CA ILE A 18 -102.35 15.78 77.10
C ILE A 18 -103.33 15.05 76.17
N ASP A 19 -104.65 15.22 76.34
CA ASP A 19 -105.65 14.63 75.45
C ASP A 19 -105.53 15.14 74.01
N GLY A 20 -105.22 16.43 73.84
CA GLY A 20 -104.94 17.02 72.53
C GLY A 20 -103.73 16.37 71.84
N ARG A 21 -102.59 16.31 72.53
CA ARG A 21 -101.37 15.64 72.01
C ARG A 21 -101.60 14.15 71.74
N LEU A 22 -102.36 13.48 72.60
CA LEU A 22 -102.67 12.06 72.48
C LEU A 22 -103.62 11.81 71.29
N LYS A 23 -104.53 12.74 71.00
CA LYS A 23 -105.38 12.72 69.80
C LYS A 23 -104.55 12.91 68.53
N THR A 24 -103.68 13.92 68.48
CA THR A 24 -102.82 14.17 67.30
C THR A 24 -101.85 13.00 67.06
N ALA A 25 -101.25 12.44 68.11
CA ALA A 25 -100.38 11.27 67.99
C ALA A 25 -101.14 10.02 67.52
N LYS A 26 -102.39 9.83 67.95
CA LYS A 26 -103.26 8.73 67.47
C LYS A 26 -103.63 8.90 65.99
N GLU A 27 -103.91 10.12 65.54
CA GLU A 27 -104.17 10.42 64.13
C GLU A 27 -102.91 10.17 63.28
N GLN A 28 -101.74 10.68 63.69
CA GLN A 28 -100.47 10.42 63.01
C GLN A 28 -100.12 8.92 62.97
N TYR A 29 -100.35 8.18 64.05
CA TYR A 29 -100.13 6.74 64.07
C TYR A 29 -101.07 6.01 63.10
N LYS A 30 -102.34 6.45 63.02
CA LYS A 30 -103.32 5.86 62.10
C LYS A 30 -102.93 6.10 60.64
N ASP A 31 -102.48 7.32 60.31
CA ASP A 31 -102.02 7.66 58.96
C ASP A 31 -100.73 6.92 58.60
N GLN A 32 -99.73 6.92 59.48
CA GLN A 32 -98.48 6.17 59.24
C GLN A 32 -98.72 4.67 59.09
N LYS A 33 -99.62 4.08 59.90
CA LYS A 33 -100.00 2.67 59.80
C LYS A 33 -100.75 2.37 58.49
N SER A 34 -101.60 3.30 58.02
CA SER A 34 -102.27 3.19 56.73
C SER A 34 -101.26 3.20 55.57
N THR A 35 -100.32 4.16 55.58
CA THR A 35 -99.27 4.27 54.57
C THR A 35 -98.36 3.05 54.57
N LEU A 36 -97.96 2.56 55.73
CA LEU A 36 -97.12 1.38 55.86
C LEU A 36 -97.81 0.12 55.32
N ASN A 37 -99.10 -0.07 55.63
CA ASN A 37 -99.87 -1.20 55.11
C ASN A 37 -100.04 -1.15 53.59
N LYS A 38 -100.22 0.06 53.00
CA LYS A 38 -100.24 0.23 51.54
C LYS A 38 -98.91 -0.18 50.92
N LEU A 39 -97.79 0.33 51.44
CA LEU A 39 -96.45 0.03 50.91
C LEU A 39 -96.08 -1.45 51.04
N LEU A 40 -96.49 -2.10 52.14
CA LEU A 40 -96.33 -3.54 52.34
C LEU A 40 -97.12 -4.35 51.31
N ALA A 41 -98.38 -3.97 51.04
CA ALA A 41 -99.21 -4.64 50.04
C ALA A 41 -98.68 -4.45 48.60
N GLU A 42 -98.27 -3.22 48.23
CA GLU A 42 -97.70 -2.91 46.91
C GLU A 42 -96.41 -3.69 46.63
N ASN A 43 -95.54 -3.81 47.63
CA ASN A 43 -94.28 -4.55 47.52
C ASN A 43 -94.39 -6.03 47.93
N LYS A 44 -95.62 -6.53 48.13
CA LYS A 44 -95.94 -7.93 48.45
C LYS A 44 -95.24 -8.48 49.70
N PHE A 45 -95.04 -7.66 50.72
CA PHE A 45 -94.51 -8.08 52.01
C PHE A 45 -95.63 -8.31 53.03
N GLU A 46 -95.65 -9.49 53.66
CA GLU A 46 -96.68 -9.87 54.64
C GLU A 46 -96.57 -9.12 55.98
N SER A 47 -95.38 -8.62 56.34
CA SER A 47 -95.17 -7.85 57.57
C SER A 47 -93.91 -6.98 57.54
N ILE A 48 -93.83 -6.04 58.47
CA ILE A 48 -92.64 -5.18 58.69
C ILE A 48 -91.39 -6.02 59.01
N TYR A 49 -91.55 -7.17 59.68
CA TYR A 49 -90.45 -8.08 59.98
C TYR A 49 -89.95 -8.81 58.73
N ALA A 50 -90.83 -9.09 57.76
CA ALA A 50 -90.44 -9.63 56.45
C ALA A 50 -89.59 -8.61 55.66
N VAL A 51 -89.93 -7.32 55.74
CA VAL A 51 -89.12 -6.23 55.14
C VAL A 51 -87.74 -6.16 55.80
N LYS A 52 -87.67 -6.16 57.14
CA LYS A 52 -86.37 -6.12 57.86
C LYS A 52 -85.48 -7.34 57.58
N ARG A 53 -86.05 -8.51 57.30
CA ARG A 53 -85.29 -9.71 56.88
C ARG A 53 -84.88 -9.70 55.41
N ALA A 54 -85.65 -9.03 54.56
CA ALA A 54 -85.37 -8.91 53.13
C ALA A 54 -84.43 -7.75 52.78
N LEU A 55 -84.19 -6.84 53.73
CA LEU A 55 -83.16 -5.81 53.63
C LEU A 55 -81.79 -6.50 53.57
N LEU A 56 -81.17 -6.46 52.39
CA LEU A 56 -79.78 -6.87 52.23
C LEU A 56 -78.88 -5.96 53.06
N ASP A 57 -77.79 -6.53 53.55
CA ASP A 57 -76.74 -5.77 54.21
C ASP A 57 -76.21 -4.66 53.30
N THR A 58 -75.91 -3.49 53.88
CA THR A 58 -75.52 -2.31 53.11
C THR A 58 -74.25 -2.53 52.29
N ASP A 59 -73.34 -3.41 52.72
CA ASP A 59 -72.15 -3.74 51.95
C ASP A 59 -72.45 -4.73 50.81
N ALA A 60 -73.42 -5.63 51.01
CA ALA A 60 -73.89 -6.52 49.94
C ALA A 60 -74.59 -5.76 48.81
N VAL A 61 -75.38 -4.72 49.15
CA VAL A 61 -76.02 -3.84 48.16
C VAL A 61 -74.98 -3.05 47.36
N LYS A 62 -73.95 -2.50 48.01
CA LYS A 62 -72.87 -1.78 47.32
C LYS A 62 -72.12 -2.68 46.34
N LYS A 63 -71.76 -3.90 46.75
CA LYS A 63 -71.09 -4.87 45.86
C LYS A 63 -71.92 -5.22 44.64
N LEU A 64 -73.23 -5.46 44.82
CA LEU A 64 -74.13 -5.74 43.69
C LEU A 64 -74.23 -4.55 42.73
N ILE A 65 -74.22 -3.31 43.25
CA ILE A 65 -74.21 -2.11 42.41
C ILE A 65 -72.89 -2.00 41.63
N GLU A 66 -71.74 -2.28 42.25
CA GLU A 66 -70.44 -2.31 41.57
C GLU A 66 -70.41 -3.38 40.47
N GLU A 67 -70.87 -4.61 40.75
CA GLU A 67 -70.95 -5.68 39.75
C GLU A 67 -71.87 -5.32 38.57
N ILE A 68 -73.00 -4.67 38.82
CA ILE A 68 -73.91 -4.20 37.77
C ILE A 68 -73.23 -3.13 36.91
N LEU A 69 -72.54 -2.17 37.54
CA LEU A 69 -71.83 -1.11 36.82
C LEU A 69 -70.70 -1.67 35.95
N GLU A 70 -69.89 -2.60 36.48
CA GLU A 70 -68.85 -3.28 35.71
C GLU A 70 -69.44 -4.02 34.51
N HIS A 71 -70.53 -4.77 34.70
CA HIS A 71 -71.18 -5.49 33.62
C HIS A 71 -71.74 -4.54 32.54
N GLU A 72 -72.34 -3.41 32.93
CA GLU A 72 -72.83 -2.40 32.00
C GLU A 72 -71.69 -1.74 31.20
N GLU A 73 -70.54 -1.50 31.82
CA GLU A 73 -69.35 -0.98 31.12
C GLU A 73 -68.78 -2.00 30.13
N GLU A 74 -68.65 -3.27 30.52
CA GLU A 74 -68.20 -4.33 29.62
C GLU A 74 -69.16 -4.48 28.42
N GLN A 75 -70.46 -4.43 28.67
CA GLN A 75 -71.48 -4.53 27.62
C GLN A 75 -71.36 -3.36 26.63
N LYS A 76 -71.15 -2.14 27.12
CA LYS A 76 -70.91 -0.95 26.27
C LYS A 76 -69.65 -1.14 25.43
N LEU A 77 -68.54 -1.57 26.02
CA LEU A 77 -67.28 -1.82 25.29
C LEU A 77 -67.44 -2.90 24.21
N LEU A 78 -68.10 -4.02 24.53
CA LEU A 78 -68.34 -5.09 23.57
C LEU A 78 -69.23 -4.61 22.43
N SER A 79 -70.31 -3.88 22.75
CA SER A 79 -71.22 -3.35 21.73
C SER A 79 -70.51 -2.38 20.77
N PHE A 80 -69.61 -1.54 21.29
CA PHE A 80 -68.77 -0.67 20.47
C PHE A 80 -67.81 -1.46 19.57
N LYS A 81 -67.12 -2.49 20.11
CA LYS A 81 -66.24 -3.37 19.33
C LYS A 81 -66.99 -4.12 18.22
N ILE A 82 -68.20 -4.60 18.51
CA ILE A 82 -69.06 -5.25 17.53
C ILE A 82 -69.47 -4.26 16.44
N LYS A 83 -69.87 -3.04 16.81
CA LYS A 83 -70.23 -1.99 15.86
C LYS A 83 -69.06 -1.61 14.95
N SER A 84 -67.88 -1.36 15.52
CA SER A 84 -66.67 -1.04 14.75
C SER A 84 -66.25 -2.19 13.84
N SER A 85 -66.35 -3.45 14.29
CA SER A 85 -66.07 -4.61 13.46
C SER A 85 -67.07 -4.75 12.31
N LYS A 86 -68.37 -4.51 12.55
CA LYS A 86 -69.41 -4.50 11.50
C LYS A 86 -69.19 -3.39 10.47
N GLU A 87 -68.84 -2.18 10.90
CA GLU A 87 -68.51 -1.06 10.01
C GLU A 87 -67.27 -1.37 9.16
N LYS A 88 -66.21 -1.94 9.77
CA LYS A 88 -65.00 -2.38 9.05
C LYS A 88 -65.27 -3.50 8.05
N LEU A 89 -66.20 -4.40 8.36
CA LEU A 89 -66.61 -5.46 7.44
C LEU A 89 -67.38 -4.90 6.24
N ASN A 90 -68.11 -3.79 6.39
CA ASN A 90 -68.81 -3.08 5.30
C ASN A 90 -69.55 -4.02 4.32
N GLY A 91 -70.31 -4.99 4.88
CA GLY A 91 -71.07 -5.99 4.10
C GLY A 91 -70.26 -7.15 3.51
N ARG A 92 -68.93 -7.19 3.69
CA ARG A 92 -68.07 -8.29 3.26
C ARG A 92 -68.18 -9.44 4.25
N SER A 93 -68.59 -10.62 3.79
CA SER A 93 -68.44 -11.86 4.56
C SER A 93 -67.23 -12.63 4.04
N ILE A 94 -66.23 -12.85 4.89
CA ILE A 94 -65.11 -13.70 4.53
C ILE A 94 -65.47 -15.13 4.92
N LYS A 95 -65.51 -16.04 3.95
CA LYS A 95 -65.62 -17.48 4.24
C LYS A 95 -64.36 -17.92 4.97
N LYS A 96 -64.52 -18.71 6.04
CA LYS A 96 -63.41 -19.20 6.87
C LYS A 96 -62.31 -19.85 6.04
N GLU A 97 -62.69 -20.66 5.05
CA GLU A 97 -61.79 -21.33 4.11
C GLU A 97 -60.93 -20.35 3.30
N TYR A 98 -61.52 -19.27 2.79
CA TYR A 98 -60.80 -18.25 2.02
C TYR A 98 -59.83 -17.44 2.89
N PHE A 99 -60.20 -17.19 4.15
CA PHE A 99 -59.30 -16.53 5.11
C PHE A 99 -58.10 -17.40 5.47
N GLU A 100 -58.32 -18.71 5.69
CA GLU A 100 -57.25 -19.66 5.99
C GLU A 100 -56.30 -19.80 4.78
N GLN A 101 -56.83 -19.91 3.57
CA GLN A 101 -56.03 -19.92 2.33
C GLN A 101 -55.17 -18.66 2.16
N LEU A 102 -55.75 -17.47 2.32
CA LEU A 102 -55.01 -16.20 2.26
C LEU A 102 -53.92 -16.13 3.33
N LYS A 103 -54.18 -16.66 4.52
CA LYS A 103 -53.20 -16.68 5.61
C LYS A 103 -52.01 -17.58 5.27
N ASP A 104 -52.28 -18.74 4.68
CA ASP A 104 -51.25 -19.68 4.24
C ASP A 104 -50.45 -19.13 3.06
N GLU A 105 -51.09 -18.47 2.09
CA GLU A 105 -50.41 -17.77 0.99
C GLU A 105 -49.50 -16.65 1.49
N ILE A 106 -49.97 -15.81 2.42
CA ILE A 106 -49.16 -14.76 3.03
C ILE A 106 -47.96 -15.37 3.77
N TYR A 107 -48.16 -16.47 4.48
CA TYR A 107 -47.09 -17.16 5.18
C TYR A 107 -46.03 -17.68 4.19
N ASN A 108 -46.45 -18.36 3.12
CA ASN A 108 -45.55 -18.89 2.09
C ASN A 108 -44.77 -17.77 1.38
N LEU A 109 -45.45 -16.70 0.96
CA LEU A 109 -44.80 -15.53 0.35
C LEU A 109 -43.78 -14.89 1.30
N LYS A 110 -44.08 -14.84 2.60
CA LYS A 110 -43.15 -14.29 3.59
C LYS A 110 -41.89 -15.16 3.75
N VAL A 111 -42.04 -16.48 3.68
CA VAL A 111 -40.92 -17.43 3.67
C VAL A 111 -40.09 -17.26 2.39
N GLU A 112 -40.73 -17.15 1.22
CA GLU A 112 -40.04 -16.92 -0.06
C GLU A 112 -39.25 -15.61 -0.05
N ILE A 113 -39.85 -14.51 0.43
CA ILE A 113 -39.15 -13.21 0.57
C ILE A 113 -37.94 -13.35 1.50
N GLY A 114 -38.07 -14.10 2.59
CA GLY A 114 -36.96 -14.37 3.51
C GLY A 114 -35.80 -15.11 2.83
N ASN A 115 -36.11 -16.12 2.03
CA ASN A 115 -35.11 -16.88 1.27
C ASN A 115 -34.43 -16.02 0.21
N ILE A 116 -35.19 -15.29 -0.60
CA ILE A 116 -34.66 -14.39 -1.63
C ILE A 116 -33.76 -13.32 -1.00
N SER A 117 -34.16 -12.73 0.12
CA SER A 117 -33.34 -11.73 0.83
C SER A 117 -32.01 -12.32 1.30
N LYS A 118 -32.00 -13.61 1.69
CA LYS A 118 -30.79 -14.31 2.12
C LYS A 118 -29.85 -14.57 0.94
N ASP A 119 -30.39 -14.99 -0.20
CA ASP A 119 -29.63 -15.21 -1.43
C ASP A 119 -29.04 -13.90 -1.97
N ILE A 120 -29.80 -12.80 -1.93
CA ILE A 120 -29.30 -11.46 -2.28
C ILE A 120 -28.09 -11.10 -1.40
N GLY A 121 -28.19 -11.30 -0.08
CA GLY A 121 -27.08 -11.03 0.84
C GLY A 121 -25.84 -11.90 0.55
N ALA A 122 -26.04 -13.19 0.27
CA ALA A 122 -24.95 -14.09 -0.09
C ALA A 122 -24.25 -13.67 -1.39
N ASN A 123 -25.02 -13.35 -2.43
CA ASN A 123 -24.49 -12.89 -3.71
C ASN A 123 -23.79 -11.53 -3.60
N GLN A 124 -24.30 -10.61 -2.78
CA GLN A 124 -23.63 -9.33 -2.51
C GLN A 124 -22.26 -9.52 -1.86
N ASN A 125 -22.16 -10.40 -0.87
CA ASN A 125 -20.89 -10.73 -0.22
C ASN A 125 -19.89 -11.37 -1.20
N GLN A 126 -20.36 -12.28 -2.07
CA GLN A 126 -19.52 -12.84 -3.12
C GLN A 126 -19.02 -11.76 -4.07
N LEU A 127 -19.88 -10.82 -4.47
CA LEU A 127 -19.53 -9.73 -5.39
C LEU A 127 -18.47 -8.79 -4.78
N ILE A 128 -18.57 -8.50 -3.48
CA ILE A 128 -17.55 -7.73 -2.73
C ILE A 128 -16.21 -8.49 -2.75
N THR A 129 -16.24 -9.78 -2.40
CA THR A 129 -15.02 -10.62 -2.37
C THR A 129 -14.36 -10.72 -3.75
N LEU A 130 -15.16 -10.79 -4.81
CA LEU A 130 -14.68 -10.84 -6.19
C LEU A 130 -14.01 -9.53 -6.60
N LYS A 131 -14.57 -8.38 -6.21
CA LYS A 131 -13.99 -7.06 -6.45
C LYS A 131 -12.63 -6.92 -5.75
N ASP A 132 -12.55 -7.28 -4.48
CA ASP A 132 -11.29 -7.23 -3.72
C ASP A 132 -10.21 -8.12 -4.37
N SER A 133 -10.62 -9.28 -4.91
CA SER A 133 -9.71 -10.19 -5.62
C SER A 133 -9.23 -9.60 -6.95
N LEU A 134 -10.10 -8.92 -7.69
CA LEU A 134 -9.73 -8.21 -8.93
C LEU A 134 -8.76 -7.06 -8.66
N ASP A 135 -8.96 -6.32 -7.58
CA ASP A 135 -8.06 -5.23 -7.19
C ASP A 135 -6.66 -5.76 -6.85
N LYS A 136 -6.58 -6.89 -6.14
CA LYS A 136 -5.30 -7.59 -5.87
C LYS A 136 -4.62 -8.05 -7.16
N ILE A 137 -5.37 -8.65 -8.10
CA ILE A 137 -4.82 -9.06 -9.40
C ILE A 137 -4.26 -7.86 -10.16
N ASN A 138 -4.96 -6.73 -10.15
CA ASN A 138 -4.49 -5.51 -10.79
C ASN A 138 -3.21 -4.98 -10.14
N ASP A 139 -3.09 -5.04 -8.82
CA ASP A 139 -1.88 -4.65 -8.11
C ASP A 139 -0.71 -5.58 -8.44
N PHE A 140 -0.91 -6.90 -8.40
CA PHE A 140 0.11 -7.88 -8.77
C PHE A 140 0.55 -7.72 -10.23
N ASN A 141 -0.37 -7.45 -11.16
CA ASN A 141 -0.01 -7.18 -12.55
C ASN A 141 0.86 -5.92 -12.70
N LYS A 142 0.65 -4.88 -11.88
CA LYS A 142 1.53 -3.70 -11.87
C LYS A 142 2.93 -4.06 -11.37
N GLN A 143 3.02 -4.82 -10.28
CA GLN A 143 4.30 -5.27 -9.75
C GLN A 143 5.04 -6.16 -10.74
N LEU A 144 4.33 -7.07 -11.39
CA LEU A 144 4.87 -8.00 -12.38
C LEU A 144 5.49 -7.26 -13.58
N LYS A 145 4.83 -6.21 -14.09
CA LYS A 145 5.40 -5.36 -15.15
C LYS A 145 6.73 -4.70 -14.77
N VAL A 146 6.89 -4.27 -13.52
CA VAL A 146 8.14 -3.67 -13.05
C VAL A 146 9.24 -4.71 -13.01
N VAL A 147 8.92 -5.93 -12.54
CA VAL A 147 9.87 -7.03 -12.49
C VAL A 147 10.26 -7.48 -13.90
N GLU A 148 9.30 -7.65 -14.81
CA GLU A 148 9.56 -7.99 -16.22
C GLU A 148 10.51 -6.97 -16.87
N HIS A 149 10.26 -5.67 -16.69
CA HIS A 149 11.14 -4.64 -17.23
C HIS A 149 12.58 -4.75 -16.69
N ASN A 150 12.74 -5.03 -15.40
CA ASN A 150 14.07 -5.21 -14.81
C ASN A 150 14.77 -6.47 -15.35
N VAL A 151 14.02 -7.55 -15.59
CA VAL A 151 14.55 -8.76 -16.21
C VAL A 151 15.02 -8.47 -17.62
N ASP A 152 14.23 -7.74 -18.42
CA ASP A 152 14.61 -7.34 -19.79
C ASP A 152 15.93 -6.54 -19.80
N LEU A 153 16.07 -5.55 -18.89
CA LEU A 153 17.29 -4.76 -18.75
C LEU A 153 18.50 -5.63 -18.35
N LEU A 154 18.30 -6.58 -17.44
CA LEU A 154 19.36 -7.49 -17.02
C LEU A 154 19.76 -8.45 -18.13
N GLU A 155 18.83 -8.92 -18.96
CA GLU A 155 19.14 -9.74 -20.13
C GLU A 155 19.91 -8.95 -21.20
N GLU A 156 19.57 -7.68 -21.44
CA GLU A 156 20.35 -6.83 -22.34
C GLU A 156 21.77 -6.62 -21.83
N LEU A 157 21.91 -6.31 -20.54
CA LEU A 157 23.21 -6.18 -19.90
C LEU A 157 24.00 -7.48 -20.04
N ASP A 158 23.41 -8.63 -19.70
CA ASP A 158 24.06 -9.94 -19.82
C ASP A 158 24.56 -10.17 -21.25
N LYS A 159 23.74 -9.92 -22.28
CA LYS A 159 24.13 -10.02 -23.70
C LYS A 159 25.30 -9.11 -24.07
N CYS A 160 25.43 -7.93 -23.44
CA CYS A 160 26.54 -7.00 -23.64
C CYS A 160 27.83 -7.47 -22.97
N VAL A 161 27.75 -8.10 -21.79
CA VAL A 161 28.93 -8.63 -21.08
C VAL A 161 29.29 -10.06 -21.46
N GLN A 162 28.41 -10.77 -22.16
CA GLN A 162 28.57 -12.19 -22.46
C GLN A 162 29.86 -12.49 -23.24
N GLY A 163 30.58 -13.51 -22.78
CA GLY A 163 31.82 -13.98 -23.39
C GLY A 163 32.93 -12.93 -23.27
N ASN A 164 33.62 -12.67 -24.39
CA ASN A 164 34.73 -11.73 -24.43
C ASN A 164 34.35 -10.31 -24.88
N LYS A 165 33.06 -10.01 -25.13
CA LYS A 165 32.63 -8.70 -25.67
C LYS A 165 33.04 -7.52 -24.81
N PHE A 166 32.86 -7.62 -23.50
CA PHE A 166 33.27 -6.56 -22.58
C PHE A 166 34.79 -6.41 -22.52
N VAL A 167 35.50 -7.54 -22.48
CA VAL A 167 36.98 -7.55 -22.51
C VAL A 167 37.48 -6.93 -23.82
N GLU A 168 36.86 -7.24 -24.95
CA GLU A 168 37.16 -6.69 -26.27
C GLU A 168 36.86 -5.18 -26.35
N TYR A 169 35.73 -4.73 -25.79
CA TYR A 169 35.39 -3.31 -25.69
C TYR A 169 36.42 -2.53 -24.85
N VAL A 170 36.77 -3.06 -23.67
CA VAL A 170 37.78 -2.45 -22.79
C VAL A 170 39.15 -2.45 -23.47
N SER A 171 39.54 -3.57 -24.10
CA SER A 171 40.82 -3.70 -24.80
C SER A 171 40.90 -2.77 -26.00
N THR A 172 39.82 -2.62 -26.76
CA THR A 172 39.71 -1.69 -27.89
C THR A 172 39.93 -0.25 -27.44
N ASN A 173 39.23 0.18 -26.38
CA ASN A 173 39.41 1.53 -25.85
C ASN A 173 40.83 1.73 -25.30
N GLN A 174 41.39 0.72 -24.65
CA GLN A 174 42.74 0.77 -24.13
C GLN A 174 43.79 0.86 -25.26
N LEU A 175 43.60 0.11 -26.35
CA LEU A 175 44.46 0.13 -27.52
C LEU A 175 44.40 1.50 -28.21
N LYS A 176 43.20 2.07 -28.40
CA LYS A 176 43.01 3.43 -28.94
C LYS A 176 43.74 4.49 -28.11
N TYR A 177 43.65 4.39 -26.79
CA TYR A 177 44.36 5.30 -25.90
C TYR A 177 45.88 5.16 -26.03
N ILE A 178 46.40 3.93 -26.06
CA ILE A 178 47.83 3.67 -26.23
C ILE A 178 48.32 4.20 -27.58
N ALA A 179 47.58 3.97 -28.66
CA ALA A 179 47.93 4.49 -29.98
C ALA A 179 47.95 6.02 -30.00
N LEU A 180 46.99 6.69 -29.34
CA LEU A 180 46.96 8.14 -29.23
C LEU A 180 48.19 8.68 -28.49
N GLU A 181 48.55 8.10 -27.35
CA GLU A 181 49.75 8.50 -26.60
C GLU A 181 51.05 8.21 -27.36
N ALA A 182 51.12 7.07 -28.06
CA ALA A 182 52.24 6.74 -28.93
C ALA A 182 52.35 7.74 -30.10
N SER A 183 51.22 8.13 -30.68
CA SER A 183 51.14 9.12 -31.75
C SER A 183 51.66 10.49 -31.32
N LYS A 184 51.31 10.96 -30.11
CA LYS A 184 51.86 12.21 -29.54
C LYS A 184 53.38 12.19 -29.41
N ARG A 185 53.94 11.04 -29.00
CA ARG A 185 55.39 10.87 -28.87
C ARG A 185 56.06 10.85 -30.24
N LEU A 186 55.48 10.11 -31.17
CA LEU A 186 55.95 10.04 -32.55
C LEU A 186 55.91 11.41 -33.24
N ASP A 187 54.87 12.19 -33.00
CA ASP A 187 54.73 13.58 -33.46
C ASP A 187 55.89 14.45 -32.96
N GLY A 188 56.22 14.36 -31.66
CA GLY A 188 57.37 15.06 -31.08
C GLY A 188 58.72 14.65 -31.68
N ILE A 189 58.95 13.33 -31.85
CA ILE A 189 60.23 12.81 -32.39
C ILE A 189 60.39 13.14 -33.88
N THR A 190 59.30 13.08 -34.63
CA THR A 190 59.32 13.22 -36.10
C THR A 190 59.00 14.65 -36.55
N LYS A 191 58.97 15.61 -35.61
CA LYS A 191 58.63 17.02 -35.85
C LYS A 191 57.30 17.20 -36.61
N GLY A 192 56.31 16.39 -36.26
CA GLY A 192 54.96 16.41 -36.82
C GLY A 192 54.78 15.67 -38.14
N ARG A 193 55.79 14.90 -38.60
CA ARG A 193 55.69 14.16 -39.86
C ARG A 193 54.77 12.94 -39.75
N TYR A 194 54.90 12.15 -38.68
CA TYR A 194 54.20 10.87 -38.55
C TYR A 194 53.22 10.85 -37.38
N ALA A 195 52.06 10.25 -37.60
CA ALA A 195 51.06 9.98 -36.57
C ALA A 195 50.58 8.53 -36.65
N LEU A 196 50.47 7.87 -35.50
CA LEU A 196 49.95 6.51 -35.38
C LEU A 196 48.42 6.56 -35.17
N GLU A 197 47.68 5.83 -36.01
CA GLU A 197 46.23 5.68 -35.94
C GLU A 197 45.83 4.21 -35.84
N ILE A 198 44.58 3.96 -35.44
CA ILE A 198 43.96 2.63 -35.47
C ILE A 198 42.78 2.69 -36.45
N ASP A 199 42.70 1.72 -37.35
CA ASP A 199 41.59 1.62 -38.30
C ASP A 199 40.35 0.94 -37.69
N SER A 200 39.30 0.77 -38.51
CA SER A 200 38.05 0.13 -38.08
C SER A 200 38.21 -1.35 -37.70
N THR A 201 39.32 -1.97 -38.09
CA THR A 201 39.65 -3.38 -37.83
C THR A 201 40.67 -3.56 -36.71
N LEU A 202 40.95 -2.51 -35.93
CA LEU A 202 41.92 -2.51 -34.83
C LEU A 202 43.38 -2.69 -35.28
N ASN A 203 43.68 -2.46 -36.56
CA ASN A 203 45.05 -2.50 -37.07
C ASN A 203 45.71 -1.12 -36.98
N PHE A 204 47.01 -1.12 -36.71
CA PHE A 204 47.81 0.11 -36.70
C PHE A 204 48.05 0.62 -38.12
N VAL A 205 47.83 1.92 -38.31
CA VAL A 205 48.03 2.60 -39.58
C VAL A 205 48.89 3.84 -39.34
N MET A 206 49.87 4.06 -40.21
CA MET A 206 50.73 5.23 -40.14
C MET A 206 50.17 6.33 -41.04
N ARG A 207 49.99 7.53 -40.49
CA ARG A 207 49.63 8.73 -41.26
C ARG A 207 50.88 9.58 -41.49
N ASP A 208 51.21 9.85 -42.75
CA ASP A 208 52.29 10.77 -43.14
C ASP A 208 51.70 12.15 -43.46
N ASN A 209 51.88 13.09 -42.54
CA ASN A 209 51.37 14.46 -42.67
C ASN A 209 52.12 15.25 -43.75
N PHE A 210 53.37 14.89 -44.07
CA PHE A 210 54.16 15.58 -45.10
C PHE A 210 53.77 15.12 -46.51
N ASN A 211 53.24 13.91 -46.65
CA ASN A 211 52.65 13.41 -47.89
C ASN A 211 51.13 13.68 -47.97
N GLY A 212 50.66 14.81 -47.45
CA GLY A 212 49.25 15.20 -47.53
C GLY A 212 48.29 14.40 -46.63
N GLY A 213 48.80 13.71 -45.61
CA GLY A 213 48.01 12.91 -44.68
C GLY A 213 47.70 11.49 -45.19
N GLU A 214 48.53 10.97 -46.10
CA GLU A 214 48.38 9.60 -46.61
C GLU A 214 48.47 8.57 -45.49
N ARG A 215 47.58 7.58 -45.52
CA ARG A 215 47.55 6.46 -44.59
C ARG A 215 48.18 5.22 -45.22
N ARG A 216 49.28 4.74 -44.65
CA ARG A 216 50.03 3.56 -45.10
C ARG A 216 50.02 2.45 -44.06
N SER A 217 50.09 1.20 -44.53
CA SER A 217 50.29 0.05 -43.64
C SER A 217 51.63 0.16 -42.94
N ILE A 218 51.69 -0.27 -41.68
CA ILE A 218 52.93 -0.41 -40.91
C ILE A 218 53.94 -1.36 -41.58
N ASP A 219 53.50 -2.27 -42.45
CA ASP A 219 54.39 -3.19 -43.20
C ASP A 219 55.27 -2.47 -44.24
N THR A 220 54.91 -1.24 -44.60
CA THR A 220 55.63 -0.44 -45.62
C THR A 220 56.64 0.53 -45.00
N LEU A 221 56.80 0.50 -43.68
CA LEU A 221 57.73 1.37 -42.96
C LEU A 221 59.17 0.91 -43.19
N SER A 222 60.07 1.89 -43.36
CA SER A 222 61.51 1.64 -43.35
C SER A 222 61.98 1.13 -41.98
N GLY A 223 63.20 0.60 -41.91
CA GLY A 223 63.77 0.10 -40.66
C GLY A 223 63.81 1.15 -39.53
N GLY A 224 64.19 2.39 -39.85
CA GLY A 224 64.18 3.49 -38.89
C GLY A 224 62.76 3.90 -38.45
N GLU A 225 61.80 3.93 -39.37
CA GLU A 225 60.40 4.26 -39.05
C GLU A 225 59.74 3.20 -38.18
N THR A 226 60.00 1.93 -38.47
CA THR A 226 59.54 0.80 -37.66
C THR A 226 60.09 0.88 -36.23
N PHE A 227 61.38 1.24 -36.09
CA PHE A 227 62.01 1.42 -34.78
C PHE A 227 61.37 2.58 -34.00
N LEU A 228 61.23 3.76 -34.60
CA LEU A 228 60.62 4.93 -33.95
C LEU A 228 59.17 4.67 -33.52
N THR A 229 58.41 3.98 -34.37
CA THR A 229 57.02 3.62 -34.09
C THR A 229 56.93 2.62 -32.93
N SER A 230 57.76 1.58 -32.95
CA SER A 230 57.82 0.57 -31.89
C SER A 230 58.26 1.17 -30.56
N LEU A 231 59.27 2.04 -30.58
CA LEU A 231 59.73 2.78 -29.40
C LEU A 231 58.62 3.67 -28.83
N SER A 232 57.95 4.46 -29.68
CA SER A 232 56.86 5.34 -29.25
C SER A 232 55.70 4.56 -28.63
N LEU A 233 55.37 3.40 -29.19
CA LEU A 233 54.35 2.50 -28.66
C LEU A 233 54.75 1.86 -27.33
N ALA A 234 55.98 1.39 -27.21
CA ALA A 234 56.50 0.79 -25.99
C ALA A 234 56.54 1.80 -24.83
N LEU A 235 56.94 3.04 -25.12
CA LEU A 235 56.93 4.14 -24.15
C LEU A 235 55.52 4.55 -23.72
N ALA A 236 54.57 4.60 -24.66
CA ALA A 236 53.16 4.86 -24.35
C ALA A 236 52.55 3.75 -23.47
N LEU A 237 52.87 2.49 -23.78
CA LEU A 237 52.44 1.34 -22.98
C LEU A 237 53.03 1.38 -21.56
N SER A 238 54.34 1.64 -21.44
CA SER A 238 55.02 1.76 -20.15
C SER A 238 54.40 2.86 -19.28
N SER A 239 54.20 4.05 -19.85
CA SER A 239 53.55 5.17 -19.16
C SER A 239 52.13 4.83 -18.70
N GLN A 240 51.36 4.09 -19.49
CA GLN A 240 49.99 3.70 -19.14
C GLN A 240 49.94 2.68 -17.99
N ILE A 241 50.89 1.74 -17.95
CA ILE A 241 51.00 0.75 -16.87
C ILE A 241 51.38 1.44 -15.56
N GLN A 242 52.32 2.39 -15.61
CA GLN A 242 52.72 3.19 -14.45
C GLN A 242 51.56 4.00 -13.85
N LEU A 243 50.74 4.65 -14.68
CA LEU A 243 49.57 5.42 -14.23
C LEU A 243 48.52 4.57 -13.49
N LYS A 244 48.43 3.27 -13.79
CA LYS A 244 47.47 2.36 -13.15
C LYS A 244 47.95 1.76 -11.83
N GLY A 245 49.20 2.02 -11.43
CA GLY A 245 49.73 1.72 -10.08
C GLY A 245 49.82 0.24 -9.68
N SER A 246 49.47 -0.72 -10.56
CA SER A 246 49.46 -2.15 -10.20
C SER A 246 50.84 -2.81 -10.20
N ALA A 247 51.83 -2.22 -10.87
CA ALA A 247 53.25 -2.52 -10.74
C ALA A 247 54.06 -1.38 -11.38
N PRO A 248 54.97 -0.69 -10.67
CA PRO A 248 55.89 0.22 -11.33
C PRO A 248 56.79 -0.62 -12.26
N LEU A 249 56.74 -0.33 -13.57
CA LEU A 249 57.80 -0.77 -14.48
C LEU A 249 59.05 0.04 -14.14
N GLU A 250 59.96 -0.58 -13.38
CA GLU A 250 61.19 0.05 -12.91
C GLU A 250 62.32 0.00 -13.96
N PHE A 251 62.25 -0.93 -14.93
CA PHE A 251 63.28 -1.16 -15.93
C PHE A 251 62.70 -1.42 -17.33
N PHE A 252 63.28 -0.78 -18.35
CA PHE A 252 62.92 -0.93 -19.77
C PHE A 252 64.19 -1.11 -20.61
N PHE A 253 64.29 -2.21 -21.37
CA PHE A 253 65.44 -2.50 -22.22
C PHE A 253 65.13 -2.24 -23.69
N LEU A 254 66.07 -1.58 -24.38
CA LEU A 254 66.08 -1.38 -25.81
C LEU A 254 67.29 -2.12 -26.38
N ASP A 255 67.02 -3.18 -27.14
CA ASP A 255 68.06 -3.98 -27.78
C ASP A 255 68.12 -3.64 -29.27
N GLU A 256 69.29 -3.19 -29.72
CA GLU A 256 69.70 -3.00 -31.12
C GLU A 256 68.60 -2.56 -32.09
N GLY A 257 68.49 -1.25 -32.30
CA GLY A 257 67.66 -0.65 -33.34
C GLY A 257 68.05 0.77 -33.74
N PHE A 258 69.19 1.23 -33.23
CA PHE A 258 69.70 2.59 -33.43
C PHE A 258 70.60 2.71 -34.66
N GLY A 259 71.18 1.61 -35.14
CA GLY A 259 72.07 1.62 -36.31
C GLY A 259 71.36 1.83 -37.66
N SER A 260 70.03 1.77 -37.69
CA SER A 260 69.20 2.08 -38.86
C SER A 260 68.70 3.52 -38.88
N LEU A 261 69.01 4.32 -37.85
CA LEU A 261 68.66 5.73 -37.75
C LEU A 261 69.78 6.60 -38.34
N ASP A 262 69.40 7.73 -38.92
CA ASP A 262 70.35 8.79 -39.22
C ASP A 262 70.78 9.50 -37.91
N SER A 263 71.87 10.28 -38.00
CA SER A 263 72.45 10.94 -36.83
C SER A 263 71.52 11.99 -36.21
N GLU A 264 70.65 12.63 -37.00
CA GLU A 264 69.68 13.62 -36.50
C GLU A 264 68.53 12.97 -35.71
N LEU A 265 67.96 11.87 -36.24
CA LEU A 265 66.91 11.12 -35.54
C LEU A 265 67.45 10.44 -34.29
N LEU A 266 68.70 9.94 -34.33
CA LEU A 266 69.35 9.35 -33.17
C LEU A 266 69.46 10.37 -32.02
N GLU A 267 69.83 11.62 -32.31
CA GLU A 267 69.92 12.68 -31.30
C GLU A 267 68.57 12.98 -30.66
N ILE A 268 67.50 13.08 -31.46
CA ILE A 268 66.14 13.35 -30.97
C ILE A 268 65.63 12.18 -30.11
N VAL A 269 65.95 10.94 -30.49
CA VAL A 269 65.57 9.75 -29.71
C VAL A 269 66.28 9.74 -28.36
N ILE A 270 67.59 10.02 -28.32
CA ILE A 270 68.36 10.09 -27.07
C ILE A 270 67.79 11.18 -26.15
N GLU A 271 67.52 12.37 -26.68
CA GLU A 271 66.91 13.46 -25.90
C GLU A 271 65.54 13.05 -25.33
N SER A 272 64.74 12.32 -26.11
CA SER A 272 63.45 11.81 -25.67
C SER A 272 63.58 10.75 -24.57
N LEU A 273 64.61 9.91 -24.60
CA LEU A 273 64.91 8.93 -23.56
C LEU A 273 65.44 9.58 -22.27
N GLU A 274 66.28 10.62 -22.40
CA GLU A 274 66.78 11.40 -21.25
C GLU A 274 65.64 12.10 -20.49
N ARG A 275 64.67 12.67 -21.22
CA ARG A 275 63.46 13.26 -20.61
C ARG A 275 62.60 12.26 -19.84
N LEU A 276 62.70 10.97 -20.15
CA LEU A 276 61.96 9.90 -19.46
C LEU A 276 62.68 9.37 -18.22
N HIS A 277 64.00 9.53 -18.14
CA HIS A 277 64.83 9.12 -17.00
C HIS A 277 64.44 9.84 -15.69
N SER A 278 63.63 10.92 -15.73
CA SER A 278 63.28 11.71 -14.54
C SER A 278 62.21 11.08 -13.64
N ASN A 279 61.53 10.01 -14.07
CA ASN A 279 60.32 9.49 -13.37
C ASN A 279 60.38 7.96 -13.18
N ASN A 280 61.04 7.48 -12.11
CA ASN A 280 60.98 6.07 -11.63
C ASN A 280 61.20 4.96 -12.69
N LEU A 281 61.78 5.28 -13.84
CA LEU A 281 61.97 4.37 -14.99
C LEU A 281 63.44 4.35 -15.39
N SER A 282 64.09 3.21 -15.20
CA SER A 282 65.46 2.99 -15.66
C SER A 282 65.43 2.43 -17.09
N VAL A 283 66.03 3.16 -18.03
CA VAL A 283 66.14 2.72 -19.43
C VAL A 283 67.53 2.12 -19.67
N GLY A 284 67.58 0.84 -20.04
CA GLY A 284 68.79 0.15 -20.49
C GLY A 284 68.85 0.13 -22.01
N ILE A 285 69.99 0.48 -22.59
CA ILE A 285 70.21 0.51 -24.03
C ILE A 285 71.35 -0.46 -24.38
N ILE A 286 71.11 -1.35 -25.34
CA ILE A 286 72.13 -2.24 -25.92
C ILE A 286 72.33 -1.77 -27.36
N SER A 287 73.53 -1.29 -27.66
CA SER A 287 73.87 -0.83 -29.01
C SER A 287 75.37 -0.92 -29.29
N HIS A 288 75.71 -1.21 -30.55
CA HIS A 288 77.05 -1.11 -31.13
C HIS A 288 77.38 0.26 -31.72
N VAL A 289 76.44 1.22 -31.71
CA VAL A 289 76.58 2.55 -32.32
C VAL A 289 77.47 3.45 -31.45
N GLU A 290 78.56 3.98 -32.02
CA GLU A 290 79.54 4.77 -31.27
C GLU A 290 78.98 6.10 -30.76
N GLU A 291 78.03 6.72 -31.47
CA GLU A 291 77.38 7.96 -31.06
C GLU A 291 76.62 7.83 -29.73
N LEU A 292 76.02 6.68 -29.45
CA LEU A 292 75.34 6.39 -28.18
C LEU A 292 76.32 6.27 -27.01
N LYS A 293 77.51 5.71 -27.25
CA LYS A 293 78.56 5.49 -26.23
C LYS A 293 79.02 6.78 -25.56
N ASN A 294 78.95 7.90 -26.27
CA ASN A 294 79.40 9.21 -25.79
C ASN A 294 78.31 10.02 -25.08
N ARG A 295 77.04 9.64 -25.24
CA ARG A 295 75.89 10.38 -24.68
C ARG A 295 75.35 9.75 -23.39
N VAL A 296 75.47 8.43 -23.24
CA VAL A 296 74.97 7.74 -22.04
C VAL A 296 75.99 7.83 -20.89
N PRO A 297 75.60 8.32 -19.69
CA PRO A 297 76.52 8.57 -18.58
C PRO A 297 77.04 7.30 -17.90
N VAL A 298 76.32 6.18 -17.97
CA VAL A 298 76.74 4.90 -17.39
C VAL A 298 76.70 3.82 -18.46
N LYS A 299 77.84 3.19 -18.75
CA LYS A 299 77.94 2.18 -19.81
C LYS A 299 78.65 0.91 -19.36
N LEU A 300 78.13 -0.22 -19.82
CA LEU A 300 78.73 -1.55 -19.66
C LEU A 300 79.42 -1.92 -20.97
N LEU A 301 80.75 -1.82 -21.01
CA LEU A 301 81.55 -2.17 -22.17
C LEU A 301 81.82 -3.68 -22.16
N VAL A 302 81.31 -4.37 -23.18
CA VAL A 302 81.54 -5.79 -23.41
C VAL A 302 82.65 -5.94 -24.46
N SER A 303 83.75 -6.58 -24.09
CA SER A 303 84.87 -6.90 -24.99
C SER A 303 84.81 -8.38 -25.39
N SER A 304 85.01 -8.66 -26.68
CA SER A 304 85.03 -10.04 -27.21
C SER A 304 86.07 -10.91 -26.52
N SER A 305 85.78 -12.21 -26.41
CA SER A 305 86.71 -13.18 -25.82
C SER A 305 87.97 -13.32 -26.66
N GLU A 306 89.14 -13.24 -26.03
CA GLU A 306 90.38 -13.78 -26.61
C GLU A 306 90.40 -15.31 -26.38
N ALA A 307 90.98 -16.07 -27.32
CA ALA A 307 90.88 -17.53 -27.36
C ALA A 307 91.11 -18.20 -25.99
N GLY A 308 90.04 -18.74 -25.40
CA GLY A 308 90.06 -19.49 -24.13
C GLY A 308 89.66 -18.71 -22.87
N ILE A 309 89.47 -17.39 -22.94
CA ILE A 309 89.06 -16.54 -21.80
C ILE A 309 87.80 -15.79 -22.26
N GLY A 310 86.63 -16.16 -21.74
CA GLY A 310 85.33 -15.62 -22.18
C GLY A 310 85.21 -14.09 -22.20
N SER A 311 84.09 -13.58 -22.70
CA SER A 311 83.85 -12.14 -22.83
C SER A 311 84.03 -11.39 -21.51
N LYS A 312 84.71 -10.24 -21.56
CA LYS A 312 84.96 -9.39 -20.38
C LYS A 312 84.01 -8.21 -20.38
N VAL A 313 83.51 -7.84 -19.21
CA VAL A 313 82.62 -6.68 -19.01
C VAL A 313 83.30 -5.68 -18.10
N LYS A 314 83.30 -4.40 -18.49
CA LYS A 314 83.82 -3.29 -17.69
C LYS A 314 82.75 -2.19 -17.58
N ILE A 315 82.58 -1.64 -16.38
CA ILE A 315 81.71 -0.48 -16.15
C ILE A 315 82.53 0.80 -16.36
N GLU A 316 82.00 1.73 -17.12
CA GLU A 316 82.56 3.07 -17.29
C GLU A 316 81.48 4.12 -16.95
N TYR A 317 81.88 5.12 -16.16
CA TYR A 317 81.07 6.27 -15.80
C TYR A 317 81.63 7.48 -16.57
N SER A 318 80.77 8.17 -17.31
CA SER A 318 81.08 9.38 -18.10
C SER A 318 80.43 10.61 -17.47
#